data_AF-A0A2M7TXW8-F1
#
_entry.id   AF-A0A2M7TXW8-F1
#
_cell.length_a   1.000
_cell.length_b   1.000
_cell.length_c   1.000
_cell.angle_alpha   90.00
_cell.angle_beta   90.00
_cell.angle_gamma   90.00
#
_symmetry.space_group_name_H-M   'P 1'
#
loop_
_entity.id
_entity.type
_entity.pdbx_description
1 polymer ?
#
loop_
_entity_poly.entity_id
_entity_poly.type
_entity_poly.pdbx_seq_one_letter_code
_entity_poly.pdbx_strand_id
1 'polypeptide(L)'
;MPKKSPRSLYNVLIVWPLHALLFILRILFLVGLVVAGWFILQTIGILNVRVPVTGASMLPTLPEEGYVPFQRYFQNETFEKILPQTIQKGDIVVFENERTHKELEKQEKDSTGFVKRVIATEGDIVEIKDGFVFVNGKKLQEQYILKPRSTFGGTEIQDCKPIKVAANNAFVLGDNRKISMDSRQIGLVPISDILFYIPYEKQTDRYGAQWRDASHDFDTENESLFDTDFYTLLLNNERAKHNLNSLKYQIKLEKSAKLRAEKMLAFDEFDSKALKSGYTMKDAMNDVGYSNIIYGEFPMMGFYDAEELFDAFIEQPGAREFLMNKDYDEIGVSTFVGTLNNCPVQVVVQHLAGYIPPNYGSGEIENFKEASRRLREIQPGWLKLKEYDEFYQKNQSDVDRLNSLISTRISRIDQIIKQMEENKWLTDEQNQWISQDAQFSEDQNNLADKLNQ
;
A
#
# COMPACT_ATOMS: atom_id res chain seq x y z
N MET A 1 -68.24 -5.00 -70.05
CA MET A 1 -67.33 -5.75 -69.16
C MET A 1 -66.47 -6.68 -70.02
N PRO A 2 -65.15 -6.48 -70.15
CA PRO A 2 -64.31 -7.41 -70.92
C PRO A 2 -63.98 -8.65 -70.08
N LYS A 3 -64.16 -9.84 -70.67
CA LYS A 3 -63.81 -11.15 -70.10
C LYS A 3 -62.29 -11.24 -69.91
N LYS A 4 -61.82 -11.39 -68.67
CA LYS A 4 -60.43 -11.78 -68.36
C LYS A 4 -60.19 -13.19 -68.92
N SER A 5 -59.17 -13.36 -69.77
CA SER A 5 -58.74 -14.68 -70.23
C SER A 5 -58.23 -15.52 -69.05
N PRO A 6 -58.44 -16.85 -69.04
CA PRO A 6 -57.86 -17.70 -68.01
C PRO A 6 -56.33 -17.63 -68.14
N ARG A 7 -55.63 -17.22 -67.08
CA ARG A 7 -54.17 -17.36 -67.03
C ARG A 7 -53.85 -18.83 -67.29
N SER A 8 -53.01 -19.14 -68.28
CA SER A 8 -52.69 -20.54 -68.60
C SER A 8 -52.12 -21.22 -67.35
N LEU A 9 -52.50 -22.48 -67.12
CA LEU A 9 -52.03 -23.27 -65.97
C LEU A 9 -50.48 -23.24 -65.87
N TYR A 10 -49.80 -23.20 -67.01
CA TYR A 10 -48.36 -23.04 -67.16
C TYR A 10 -47.81 -21.75 -66.51
N ASN A 11 -48.50 -20.61 -66.68
CA ASN A 11 -48.07 -19.35 -66.09
C ASN A 11 -48.18 -19.35 -64.57
N VAL A 12 -49.19 -20.04 -64.02
CA VAL A 12 -49.43 -20.10 -62.56
C VAL A 12 -48.53 -21.15 -61.89
N LEU A 13 -48.34 -22.31 -62.52
CA LEU A 13 -47.62 -23.44 -61.92
C LEU A 13 -46.10 -23.42 -62.17
N ILE A 14 -45.62 -22.74 -63.23
CA ILE A 14 -44.21 -22.80 -63.64
C ILE A 14 -43.59 -21.40 -63.70
N VAL A 15 -44.19 -20.47 -64.44
CA VAL A 15 -43.58 -19.14 -64.68
C VAL A 15 -43.57 -18.27 -63.42
N TRP A 16 -44.69 -18.22 -62.67
CA TRP A 16 -44.78 -17.41 -61.45
C TRP A 16 -43.87 -17.93 -60.32
N PRO A 17 -43.82 -19.25 -60.03
CA PRO A 17 -42.85 -19.80 -59.09
C PRO A 17 -41.40 -19.59 -59.51
N LEU A 18 -41.08 -19.69 -60.81
CA LEU A 18 -39.73 -19.43 -61.32
C LEU A 18 -39.33 -17.95 -61.17
N HIS A 19 -40.24 -17.01 -61.46
CA HIS A 19 -39.98 -15.58 -61.22
C HIS A 19 -39.86 -15.26 -59.72
N ALA A 20 -40.70 -15.88 -58.88
CA ALA A 20 -40.59 -15.75 -57.44
C ALA A 20 -39.24 -16.31 -56.93
N LEU A 21 -38.81 -17.47 -57.42
CA LEU A 21 -37.51 -18.06 -57.10
C LEU A 21 -36.35 -17.17 -57.55
N LEU A 22 -36.37 -16.67 -58.79
CA LEU A 22 -35.34 -15.75 -59.30
C LEU A 22 -35.32 -14.43 -58.51
N PHE A 23 -36.47 -13.92 -58.08
CA PHE A 23 -36.56 -12.75 -57.23
C PHE A 23 -35.96 -13.00 -55.84
N ILE A 24 -36.26 -14.15 -55.22
CA ILE A 24 -35.66 -14.58 -53.95
C ILE A 24 -34.14 -14.73 -54.09
N LEU A 25 -33.66 -15.40 -55.15
CA LEU A 25 -32.23 -15.57 -55.41
C LEU A 25 -31.51 -14.23 -55.59
N ARG A 26 -32.14 -13.25 -56.25
CA ARG A 26 -31.59 -11.88 -56.36
C ARG A 26 -31.51 -11.19 -55.01
N ILE A 27 -32.53 -11.32 -54.16
CA ILE A 27 -32.49 -10.77 -52.79
C ILE A 27 -31.38 -11.43 -51.99
N LEU A 28 -31.30 -12.76 -52.00
CA LEU A 28 -30.26 -13.50 -51.29
C LEU A 28 -28.85 -13.12 -51.77
N PHE A 29 -28.67 -12.93 -53.08
CA PHE A 29 -27.40 -12.46 -53.64
C PHE A 29 -27.05 -11.04 -53.17
N LEU A 30 -28.01 -10.10 -53.21
CA LEU A 30 -27.80 -8.74 -52.71
C LEU A 30 -27.49 -8.70 -51.21
N VAL A 31 -28.22 -9.48 -50.40
CA VAL A 31 -27.94 -9.64 -48.98
C VAL A 31 -26.54 -10.22 -48.78
N GLY A 32 -26.15 -11.22 -49.57
CA GLY A 32 -24.81 -11.79 -49.56
C GLY A 32 -23.73 -10.75 -49.86
N LEU A 33 -23.92 -9.88 -50.85
CA LEU A 33 -22.99 -8.79 -51.17
C LEU A 33 -22.88 -7.76 -50.04
N VAL A 34 -23.99 -7.40 -49.40
CA VAL A 34 -24.00 -6.47 -48.26
C VAL A 34 -23.26 -7.07 -47.07
N VAL A 35 -23.52 -8.34 -46.74
CA VAL A 35 -22.84 -9.05 -45.67
C VAL A 35 -21.35 -9.20 -45.96
N ALA A 36 -20.98 -9.62 -47.18
CA ALA A 36 -19.59 -9.74 -47.60
C ALA A 36 -18.88 -8.37 -47.54
N GLY A 37 -19.51 -7.32 -48.04
CA GLY A 37 -19.00 -5.95 -47.95
C GLY A 37 -18.79 -5.51 -46.50
N TRP A 38 -19.75 -5.79 -45.62
CA TRP A 38 -19.65 -5.50 -44.18
C TRP A 38 -18.46 -6.21 -43.53
N PHE A 39 -18.26 -7.51 -43.81
CA PHE A 39 -17.10 -8.27 -43.33
C PHE A 39 -15.77 -7.74 -43.89
N ILE A 40 -15.73 -7.38 -45.17
CA ILE A 40 -14.54 -6.77 -45.80
C ILE A 40 -14.19 -5.47 -45.08
N LEU A 41 -15.18 -4.58 -44.88
CA LEU A 41 -14.98 -3.28 -44.22
C LEU A 41 -14.50 -3.43 -42.77
N GLN A 42 -14.93 -4.47 -42.05
CA GLN A 42 -14.40 -4.81 -40.72
C GLN A 42 -12.96 -5.34 -40.79
N THR A 43 -12.67 -6.20 -41.77
CA THR A 43 -11.34 -6.82 -41.94
C THR A 43 -10.27 -5.79 -42.29
N ILE A 44 -10.63 -4.75 -43.04
CA ILE A 44 -9.71 -3.66 -43.41
C ILE A 44 -9.69 -2.49 -42.41
N GLY A 45 -10.38 -2.62 -41.26
CA GLY A 45 -10.33 -1.65 -40.17
C GLY A 45 -11.18 -0.39 -40.35
N ILE A 46 -12.03 -0.31 -41.39
CA ILE A 46 -12.96 0.82 -41.60
C ILE A 46 -14.14 0.73 -40.63
N LEU A 47 -14.71 -0.47 -40.46
CA LEU A 47 -15.77 -0.73 -39.49
C LEU A 47 -15.22 -1.36 -38.23
N ASN A 48 -15.85 -1.03 -37.11
CA ASN A 48 -15.47 -1.58 -35.83
C ASN A 48 -15.79 -3.09 -35.74
N VAL A 49 -14.92 -3.81 -35.05
CA VAL A 49 -15.09 -5.20 -34.62
C VAL A 49 -15.26 -5.26 -33.11
N ARG A 50 -16.09 -6.18 -32.63
CA ARG A 50 -16.31 -6.37 -31.19
C ARG A 50 -15.19 -7.24 -30.62
N VAL A 51 -14.32 -6.64 -29.81
CA VAL A 51 -13.24 -7.34 -29.10
C VAL A 51 -13.70 -7.61 -27.66
N PRO A 52 -13.58 -8.84 -27.16
CA PRO A 52 -13.84 -9.13 -25.76
C PRO A 52 -12.81 -8.43 -24.87
N VAL A 53 -13.27 -7.79 -23.81
CA VAL A 53 -12.42 -7.19 -22.78
C VAL A 53 -12.73 -7.87 -21.46
N THR A 54 -11.69 -8.25 -20.73
CA THR A 54 -11.79 -8.88 -19.42
C THR A 54 -10.73 -8.29 -18.48
N GLY A 55 -11.13 -8.07 -17.23
CA GLY A 55 -10.29 -7.54 -16.16
C GLY A 55 -10.31 -6.01 -16.03
N ALA A 56 -10.05 -5.55 -14.81
CA ALA A 56 -10.19 -4.17 -14.40
C ALA A 56 -9.06 -3.21 -14.83
N SER A 57 -8.11 -3.66 -15.67
CA SER A 57 -6.89 -2.89 -16.01
C SER A 57 -7.14 -1.58 -16.76
N MET A 58 -8.31 -1.45 -17.39
CA MET A 58 -8.71 -0.26 -18.15
C MET A 58 -9.84 0.53 -17.50
N LEU A 59 -10.21 0.23 -16.24
CA LEU A 59 -11.11 1.08 -15.46
C LEU A 59 -10.48 2.48 -15.26
N PRO A 60 -11.27 3.56 -15.27
CA PRO A 60 -12.72 3.60 -15.48
C PRO A 60 -13.15 3.63 -16.96
N THR A 61 -12.21 3.78 -17.90
CA THR A 61 -12.51 4.01 -19.34
C THR A 61 -13.21 2.84 -20.02
N LEU A 62 -12.74 1.60 -19.83
CA LEU A 62 -13.38 0.42 -20.41
C LEU A 62 -14.01 -0.43 -19.30
N PRO A 63 -15.14 -1.11 -19.57
CA PRO A 63 -15.75 -2.00 -18.58
C PRO A 63 -14.83 -3.19 -18.25
N GLU A 64 -14.98 -3.71 -17.04
CA GLU A 64 -14.22 -4.88 -16.56
C GLU A 64 -14.52 -6.15 -17.38
N GLU A 65 -15.76 -6.32 -17.85
CA GLU A 65 -16.14 -7.44 -18.70
C GLU A 65 -17.08 -6.99 -19.82
N GLY A 66 -16.94 -7.59 -21.01
CA GLY A 66 -17.88 -7.42 -22.11
C GLY A 66 -17.19 -7.30 -23.46
N TYR A 67 -17.85 -6.61 -24.40
CA TYR A 67 -17.34 -6.40 -25.75
C TYR A 67 -17.21 -4.92 -26.07
N VAL A 68 -16.04 -4.53 -26.54
CA VAL A 68 -15.75 -3.17 -26.95
C VAL A 68 -15.48 -3.15 -28.47
N PRO A 69 -16.14 -2.27 -29.25
CA PRO A 69 -15.78 -1.97 -30.63
C PRO A 69 -14.38 -1.34 -30.71
N PHE A 70 -13.50 -2.00 -31.46
CA PHE A 70 -12.19 -1.51 -31.87
C PHE A 70 -12.10 -1.47 -33.41
N GLN A 71 -11.16 -0.69 -33.93
CA GLN A 71 -10.73 -0.81 -35.33
C GLN A 71 -9.60 -1.82 -35.43
N ARG A 72 -9.57 -2.62 -36.50
CA ARG A 72 -8.44 -3.49 -36.80
C ARG A 72 -7.26 -2.65 -37.28
N TYR A 73 -6.09 -2.91 -36.70
CA TYR A 73 -4.83 -2.32 -37.13
C TYR A 73 -4.17 -3.25 -38.14
N PHE A 74 -3.72 -2.70 -39.28
CA PHE A 74 -3.27 -3.47 -40.42
C PHE A 74 -1.92 -2.94 -40.91
N GLN A 75 -0.84 -3.62 -40.54
CA GLN A 75 0.50 -3.32 -41.04
C GLN A 75 0.72 -4.01 -42.39
N ASN A 76 0.45 -3.29 -43.47
CA ASN A 76 0.81 -3.73 -44.81
C ASN A 76 1.21 -2.51 -45.65
N GLU A 77 2.43 -2.51 -46.18
CA GLU A 77 2.99 -1.37 -46.93
C GLU A 77 2.14 -0.92 -48.12
N THR A 78 1.39 -1.84 -48.74
CA THR A 78 0.50 -1.51 -49.86
C THR A 78 -0.81 -0.91 -49.36
N PHE A 79 -1.32 -1.41 -48.24
CA PHE A 79 -2.56 -0.93 -47.64
C PHE A 79 -2.38 0.42 -46.94
N GLU A 80 -1.26 0.65 -46.27
CA GLU A 80 -0.93 1.94 -45.62
C GLU A 80 -0.94 3.12 -46.60
N LYS A 81 -0.61 2.88 -47.88
CA LYS A 81 -0.69 3.90 -48.93
C LYS A 81 -2.12 4.29 -49.28
N ILE A 82 -3.09 3.40 -49.03
CA ILE A 82 -4.51 3.58 -49.37
C ILE A 82 -5.28 4.11 -48.16
N LEU A 83 -5.02 3.54 -46.98
CA LEU A 83 -5.63 3.92 -45.72
C LEU A 83 -4.55 3.94 -44.63
N PRO A 84 -3.83 5.05 -44.45
CA PRO A 84 -2.77 5.15 -43.46
C PRO A 84 -3.36 5.03 -42.06
N GLN A 85 -2.83 4.09 -41.27
CA GLN A 85 -3.15 3.91 -39.87
C GLN A 85 -1.87 4.19 -39.06
N THR A 86 -1.95 5.12 -38.13
CA THR A 86 -0.80 5.47 -37.28
C THR A 86 -1.25 5.41 -35.84
N ILE A 87 -0.50 4.66 -35.04
CA ILE A 87 -0.70 4.60 -33.60
C ILE A 87 -0.18 5.88 -32.98
N GLN A 88 -1.04 6.56 -32.23
CA GLN A 88 -0.76 7.85 -31.63
C GLN A 88 -0.86 7.79 -30.10
N LYS A 89 -0.29 8.80 -29.45
CA LYS A 89 -0.45 9.00 -28.00
C LYS A 89 -1.94 9.14 -27.66
N GLY A 90 -2.37 8.44 -26.63
CA GLY A 90 -3.75 8.40 -26.17
C GLY A 90 -4.57 7.25 -26.76
N ASP A 91 -4.14 6.62 -27.85
CA ASP A 91 -4.87 5.48 -28.42
C ASP A 91 -4.97 4.32 -27.43
N ILE A 92 -6.10 3.63 -27.40
CA ILE A 92 -6.22 2.37 -26.66
C ILE A 92 -5.98 1.23 -27.64
N VAL A 93 -4.98 0.40 -27.38
CA VAL A 93 -4.54 -0.69 -28.25
C VAL A 93 -4.78 -2.05 -27.61
N VAL A 94 -5.02 -3.03 -28.46
CA VAL A 94 -5.01 -4.46 -28.11
C VAL A 94 -3.80 -5.07 -28.80
N PHE A 95 -2.92 -5.69 -28.03
CA PHE A 95 -1.71 -6.32 -28.56
C PHE A 95 -1.51 -7.71 -27.96
N GLU A 96 -0.80 -8.55 -28.70
CA GLU A 96 -0.56 -9.93 -28.32
C GLU A 96 0.85 -10.34 -28.72
N ASN A 97 1.60 -10.90 -27.77
CA ASN A 97 2.93 -11.45 -27.99
C ASN A 97 3.27 -12.55 -26.98
N GLU A 98 4.45 -13.17 -27.12
CA GLU A 98 4.89 -14.24 -26.23
C GLU A 98 4.88 -13.87 -24.75
N ARG A 99 5.13 -12.59 -24.41
CA ARG A 99 5.10 -12.11 -23.02
C ARG A 99 3.66 -12.10 -22.50
N THR A 100 2.71 -11.55 -23.27
CA THR A 100 1.30 -11.53 -22.86
C THR A 100 0.72 -12.94 -22.76
N HIS A 101 1.07 -13.85 -23.67
CA HIS A 101 0.62 -15.24 -23.59
C HIS A 101 1.11 -15.94 -22.32
N LYS A 102 2.41 -15.82 -22.00
CA LYS A 102 2.98 -16.42 -20.78
C LYS A 102 2.32 -15.89 -19.51
N GLU A 103 1.98 -14.61 -19.47
CA GLU A 103 1.29 -14.02 -18.31
C GLU A 103 -0.18 -14.46 -18.22
N LEU A 104 -0.89 -14.63 -19.34
CA LEU A 104 -2.27 -15.14 -19.35
C LEU A 104 -2.33 -16.63 -18.97
N GLU A 105 -1.38 -17.44 -19.44
CA GLU A 105 -1.26 -18.86 -19.07
C GLU A 105 -1.07 -19.03 -17.56
N LYS A 106 -0.18 -18.23 -16.95
CA LYS A 106 0.00 -18.22 -15.48
C LYS A 106 -1.27 -17.87 -14.71
N GLN A 107 -2.17 -17.09 -15.32
CA GLN A 107 -3.42 -16.65 -14.72
C GLN A 107 -4.62 -17.54 -15.08
N GLU A 108 -4.39 -18.65 -15.81
CA GLU A 108 -5.44 -19.54 -16.31
C GLU A 108 -6.51 -18.80 -17.12
N LYS A 109 -6.11 -17.75 -17.87
CA LYS A 109 -6.99 -16.92 -18.69
C LYS A 109 -6.84 -17.22 -20.18
N ASP A 110 -7.93 -17.03 -20.92
CA ASP A 110 -7.93 -17.13 -22.38
C ASP A 110 -6.99 -16.10 -23.02
N SER A 111 -6.30 -16.51 -24.10
CA SER A 111 -5.37 -15.67 -24.86
C SER A 111 -6.12 -14.66 -25.75
N THR A 112 -6.60 -13.56 -25.17
CA THR A 112 -7.27 -12.46 -25.91
C THR A 112 -6.40 -11.20 -26.04
N GLY A 113 -5.10 -11.32 -25.74
CA GLY A 113 -4.15 -10.21 -25.73
C GLY A 113 -4.37 -9.24 -24.56
N PHE A 114 -3.56 -8.17 -24.51
CA PHE A 114 -3.65 -7.12 -23.50
C PHE A 114 -4.23 -5.85 -24.11
N VAL A 115 -5.15 -5.20 -23.37
CA VAL A 115 -5.69 -3.88 -23.73
C VAL A 115 -5.04 -2.81 -22.88
N LYS A 116 -4.41 -1.80 -23.50
CA LYS A 116 -3.68 -0.71 -22.81
C LYS A 116 -3.77 0.60 -23.59
N ARG A 117 -3.50 1.72 -22.93
CA ARG A 117 -3.37 3.04 -23.56
C ARG A 117 -1.93 3.33 -23.95
N VAL A 118 -1.72 3.84 -25.16
CA VAL A 118 -0.43 4.35 -25.63
C VAL A 118 -0.14 5.68 -24.95
N ILE A 119 0.96 5.71 -24.20
CA ILE A 119 1.41 6.91 -23.46
C ILE A 119 2.51 7.63 -24.23
N ALA A 120 3.40 6.87 -24.87
CA ALA A 120 4.47 7.42 -25.68
C ALA A 120 4.79 6.50 -26.86
N THR A 121 5.34 7.09 -27.91
CA THR A 121 5.68 6.46 -29.19
C THR A 121 7.16 6.61 -29.48
N GLU A 122 7.63 6.03 -30.58
CA GLU A 122 9.03 6.12 -31.04
C GLU A 122 9.67 7.49 -30.80
N GLY A 123 10.86 7.48 -30.20
CA GLY A 123 11.69 8.66 -29.98
C GLY A 123 11.37 9.45 -28.72
N ASP A 124 10.18 9.29 -28.14
CA ASP A 124 9.81 9.94 -26.89
C ASP A 124 10.64 9.43 -25.71
N ILE A 125 10.83 10.30 -24.72
CA ILE A 125 11.43 9.95 -23.43
C ILE A 125 10.32 9.87 -22.39
N VAL A 126 10.19 8.73 -21.71
CA VAL A 126 9.24 8.53 -20.62
C VAL A 126 9.99 8.46 -19.31
N GLU A 127 9.48 9.14 -18.29
CA GLU A 127 9.95 9.04 -16.92
C GLU A 127 8.74 8.93 -15.99
N ILE A 128 8.79 8.02 -15.03
CA ILE A 128 7.81 7.93 -13.94
C ILE A 128 8.47 8.53 -12.71
N LYS A 129 7.84 9.52 -12.08
CA LYS A 129 8.41 10.24 -10.94
C LYS A 129 7.29 10.76 -10.05
N ASP A 130 7.41 10.52 -8.75
CA ASP A 130 6.46 10.96 -7.72
C ASP A 130 5.01 10.55 -8.00
N GLY A 131 4.77 9.34 -8.53
CA GLY A 131 3.42 8.90 -8.89
C GLY A 131 2.89 9.43 -10.23
N PHE A 132 3.64 10.32 -10.90
CA PHE A 132 3.25 10.96 -12.17
C PHE A 132 4.06 10.42 -13.35
N VAL A 133 3.47 10.50 -14.54
CA VAL A 133 4.12 10.18 -15.80
C VAL A 133 4.60 11.47 -16.49
N PHE A 134 5.83 11.47 -16.96
CA PHE A 134 6.43 12.53 -17.76
C PHE A 134 6.75 11.99 -19.14
N VAL A 135 6.39 12.75 -20.18
CA VAL A 135 6.74 12.46 -21.57
C VAL A 135 7.51 13.66 -22.13
N ASN A 136 8.74 13.44 -22.57
CA ASN A 136 9.69 14.46 -23.01
C ASN A 136 9.87 15.59 -21.98
N GLY A 137 9.95 15.23 -20.70
CA GLY A 137 10.08 16.16 -19.57
C GLY A 137 8.82 16.93 -19.21
N LYS A 138 7.71 16.74 -19.94
CA LYS A 138 6.41 17.34 -19.61
C LYS A 138 5.56 16.36 -18.81
N LYS A 139 5.09 16.79 -17.64
CA LYS A 139 4.13 16.03 -16.82
C LYS A 139 2.83 15.82 -17.62
N LEU A 140 2.36 14.58 -17.68
CA LEU A 140 1.17 14.20 -18.43
C LEU A 140 -0.08 14.45 -17.57
N GLN A 141 -1.09 15.10 -18.15
CA GLN A 141 -2.40 15.27 -17.52
C GLN A 141 -3.31 14.11 -17.93
N GLU A 142 -3.89 13.41 -16.96
CA GLU A 142 -4.43 12.07 -17.17
C GLU A 142 -5.85 11.94 -16.62
N GLN A 143 -6.82 12.58 -17.27
CA GLN A 143 -8.24 12.52 -16.88
C GLN A 143 -8.88 11.12 -16.94
N TYR A 144 -8.23 10.20 -17.64
CA TYR A 144 -8.73 8.84 -17.88
C TYR A 144 -8.28 7.81 -16.82
N ILE A 145 -7.48 8.18 -15.82
CA ILE A 145 -7.07 7.27 -14.74
C ILE A 145 -7.95 7.45 -13.51
N LEU A 146 -8.04 6.42 -12.65
CA LEU A 146 -8.86 6.43 -11.44
C LEU A 146 -8.47 7.53 -10.44
N LYS A 147 -7.17 7.67 -10.16
CA LYS A 147 -6.64 8.62 -9.17
C LYS A 147 -5.37 9.28 -9.71
N PRO A 148 -5.15 10.58 -9.44
CA PRO A 148 -3.86 11.21 -9.72
C PRO A 148 -2.74 10.53 -8.92
N ARG A 149 -1.49 10.77 -9.30
CA ARG A 149 -0.31 10.32 -8.56
C ARG A 149 -0.26 8.80 -8.29
N SER A 150 -0.87 8.00 -9.17
CA SER A 150 -1.08 6.56 -8.98
C SER A 150 -0.09 5.66 -9.75
N THR A 151 0.93 6.26 -10.39
CA THR A 151 1.83 5.54 -11.31
C THR A 151 3.22 5.42 -10.74
N PHE A 152 3.62 4.19 -10.44
CA PHE A 152 4.95 3.84 -9.97
C PHE A 152 5.66 2.96 -10.97
N GLY A 153 6.98 2.91 -10.90
CA GLY A 153 7.78 1.99 -11.69
C GLY A 153 7.48 0.52 -11.40
N GLY A 154 7.91 -0.34 -12.32
CA GLY A 154 7.89 -1.78 -12.20
C GLY A 154 9.28 -2.38 -12.47
N THR A 155 9.31 -3.68 -12.76
CA THR A 155 10.54 -4.44 -13.00
C THR A 155 11.33 -3.96 -14.20
N GLU A 156 10.65 -3.57 -15.28
CA GLU A 156 11.27 -3.13 -16.54
C GLU A 156 11.55 -1.62 -16.53
N ILE A 157 10.61 -0.83 -15.98
CA ILE A 157 10.70 0.63 -15.98
C ILE A 157 10.60 1.13 -14.55
N GLN A 158 11.72 1.57 -13.97
CA GLN A 158 11.80 1.99 -12.58
C GLN A 158 11.53 3.49 -12.42
N ASP A 159 11.10 3.90 -11.23
CA ASP A 159 10.93 5.32 -10.90
C ASP A 159 12.24 6.11 -11.08
N CYS A 160 12.09 7.34 -11.57
CA CYS A 160 13.15 8.31 -11.82
C CYS A 160 14.27 7.82 -12.73
N LYS A 161 13.97 6.83 -13.59
CA LYS A 161 14.86 6.39 -14.67
C LYS A 161 14.21 6.67 -16.03
N PRO A 162 14.59 7.77 -16.69
CA PRO A 162 14.08 8.08 -18.02
C PRO A 162 14.44 6.98 -19.02
N ILE A 163 13.47 6.57 -19.83
CA ILE A 163 13.65 5.62 -20.93
C ILE A 163 13.32 6.29 -22.25
N LYS A 164 14.06 5.97 -23.31
CA LYS A 164 13.69 6.38 -24.67
C LYS A 164 12.92 5.25 -25.35
N VAL A 165 11.75 5.55 -25.89
CA VAL A 165 10.97 4.59 -26.67
C VAL A 165 11.72 4.29 -27.97
N ALA A 166 12.07 3.01 -28.15
CA ALA A 166 12.81 2.54 -29.32
C ALA A 166 11.99 2.69 -30.62
N ALA A 167 12.68 2.59 -31.76
CA ALA A 167 12.00 2.62 -33.06
C ALA A 167 10.98 1.49 -33.20
N ASN A 168 9.86 1.75 -33.86
CA ASN A 168 8.75 0.80 -34.03
C ASN A 168 8.20 0.21 -32.72
N ASN A 169 8.29 0.96 -31.61
CA ASN A 169 7.74 0.56 -30.33
C ASN A 169 6.81 1.63 -29.74
N ALA A 170 5.95 1.22 -28.82
CA ALA A 170 5.14 2.05 -27.95
C ALA A 170 5.42 1.73 -26.48
N PHE A 171 5.28 2.75 -25.64
CA PHE A 171 5.16 2.60 -24.19
C PHE A 171 3.68 2.72 -23.82
N VAL A 172 3.13 1.68 -23.19
CA VAL A 172 1.70 1.56 -22.89
C VAL A 172 1.45 1.39 -21.40
N LEU A 173 0.38 2.00 -20.89
CA LEU A 173 -0.08 1.86 -19.52
C LEU A 173 -1.56 1.50 -19.49
N GLY A 174 -2.00 0.78 -18.47
CA GLY A 174 -3.43 0.67 -18.17
C GLY A 174 -3.96 1.95 -17.56
N ASP A 175 -5.24 2.24 -17.80
CA ASP A 175 -5.91 3.38 -17.16
C ASP A 175 -6.07 3.15 -15.66
N ASN A 176 -6.22 1.88 -15.25
CA ASN A 176 -6.13 1.46 -13.87
C ASN A 176 -4.66 1.15 -13.51
N ARG A 177 -3.91 2.21 -13.22
CA ARG A 177 -2.45 2.18 -13.00
C ARG A 177 -1.99 1.16 -11.98
N LYS A 178 -2.80 0.84 -10.97
CA LYS A 178 -2.31 0.06 -9.82
C LYS A 178 -2.32 -1.44 -10.06
N ILE A 179 -3.33 -1.92 -10.79
CA ILE A 179 -3.52 -3.36 -11.04
C ILE A 179 -3.16 -3.77 -12.48
N SER A 180 -2.72 -2.80 -13.29
CA SER A 180 -2.37 -3.04 -14.68
C SER A 180 -0.98 -3.67 -14.82
N MET A 181 -0.93 -4.84 -15.46
CA MET A 181 0.27 -5.41 -16.03
C MET A 181 0.53 -4.74 -17.39
N ASP A 182 1.52 -3.85 -17.48
CA ASP A 182 1.77 -3.02 -18.66
C ASP A 182 3.27 -2.73 -18.83
N SER A 183 3.65 -1.72 -19.62
CA SER A 183 5.05 -1.52 -19.99
C SER A 183 6.00 -1.38 -18.79
N ARG A 184 5.50 -1.05 -17.60
CA ARG A 184 6.30 -1.04 -16.37
C ARG A 184 6.84 -2.40 -15.97
N GLN A 185 6.12 -3.48 -16.24
CA GLN A 185 6.49 -4.86 -15.90
C GLN A 185 6.82 -5.70 -17.13
N ILE A 186 6.21 -5.41 -18.28
CA ILE A 186 6.42 -6.18 -19.52
C ILE A 186 7.32 -5.47 -20.53
N GLY A 187 7.68 -4.20 -20.32
CA GLY A 187 8.56 -3.42 -21.19
C GLY A 187 7.86 -2.81 -22.40
N LEU A 188 8.64 -2.33 -23.38
CA LEU A 188 8.12 -1.72 -24.60
C LEU A 188 7.37 -2.73 -25.47
N VAL A 189 6.34 -2.25 -26.16
CA VAL A 189 5.47 -3.03 -27.05
C VAL A 189 5.79 -2.70 -28.50
N PRO A 190 6.25 -3.68 -29.30
CA PRO A 190 6.40 -3.52 -30.74
C PRO A 190 5.07 -3.11 -31.40
N ILE A 191 5.10 -2.13 -32.30
CA ILE A 191 3.90 -1.68 -33.03
C ILE A 191 3.34 -2.84 -33.88
N SER A 192 4.18 -3.79 -34.30
CA SER A 192 3.79 -5.02 -35.02
C SER A 192 2.93 -5.98 -34.20
N ASP A 193 2.96 -5.91 -32.87
CA ASP A 193 2.18 -6.78 -31.99
C ASP A 193 0.74 -6.25 -31.80
N ILE A 194 0.47 -5.01 -32.25
CA ILE A 194 -0.84 -4.37 -32.12
C ILE A 194 -1.80 -4.95 -33.16
N LEU A 195 -2.96 -5.42 -32.69
CA LEU A 195 -4.00 -6.04 -33.51
C LEU A 195 -5.19 -5.10 -33.73
N PHE A 196 -5.54 -4.35 -32.70
CA PHE A 196 -6.71 -3.47 -32.69
C PHE A 196 -6.41 -2.16 -31.96
N TYR A 197 -7.13 -1.09 -32.30
CA TYR A 197 -7.00 0.19 -31.61
C TYR A 197 -8.29 1.02 -31.61
N ILE A 198 -8.38 1.94 -30.64
CA ILE A 198 -9.39 3.00 -30.56
C ILE A 198 -8.63 4.33 -30.58
N PRO A 199 -8.75 5.11 -31.66
CA PRO A 199 -8.13 6.43 -31.75
C PRO A 199 -8.58 7.34 -30.61
N TYR A 200 -7.66 8.11 -30.03
CA TYR A 200 -7.94 8.98 -28.88
C TYR A 200 -9.13 9.93 -29.14
N GLU A 201 -9.23 10.51 -30.34
CA GLU A 201 -10.31 11.42 -30.72
C GLU A 201 -11.70 10.76 -30.72
N LYS A 202 -11.77 9.43 -30.90
CA LYS A 202 -13.03 8.66 -30.84
C LYS A 202 -13.39 8.19 -29.43
N GLN A 203 -12.52 8.44 -28.45
CA GLN A 203 -12.76 8.02 -27.06
C GLN A 203 -13.60 9.03 -26.29
N THR A 204 -13.40 10.33 -26.51
CA THR A 204 -14.05 11.40 -25.74
C THR A 204 -15.58 11.30 -25.78
N ASP A 205 -16.17 11.15 -26.97
CA ASP A 205 -17.63 11.03 -27.11
C ASP A 205 -18.21 9.79 -26.42
N ARG A 206 -17.37 8.78 -26.21
CA ARG A 206 -17.79 7.47 -25.75
C ARG A 206 -17.53 7.21 -24.27
N TYR A 207 -16.42 7.72 -23.77
CA TYR A 207 -15.90 7.44 -22.44
C TYR A 207 -15.58 8.72 -21.65
N GLY A 208 -15.60 9.89 -22.30
CA GLY A 208 -15.24 11.16 -21.66
C GLY A 208 -16.13 11.52 -20.47
N ALA A 209 -17.37 11.03 -20.42
CA ALA A 209 -18.25 11.20 -19.27
C ALA A 209 -17.76 10.46 -18.00
N GLN A 210 -16.88 9.48 -18.14
CA GLN A 210 -16.27 8.73 -17.03
C GLN A 210 -14.92 9.32 -16.61
N TRP A 211 -14.38 10.27 -17.37
CA TRP A 211 -13.12 10.90 -17.07
C TRP A 211 -13.31 11.92 -15.94
N ARG A 212 -12.37 11.90 -15.00
CA ARG A 212 -12.35 12.81 -13.86
C ARG A 212 -11.82 14.18 -14.29
N ASP A 213 -12.14 15.21 -13.52
CA ASP A 213 -11.41 16.47 -13.63
C ASP A 213 -9.95 16.24 -13.22
N ALA A 214 -9.03 16.64 -14.09
CA ALA A 214 -7.59 16.49 -13.91
C ALA A 214 -6.86 17.85 -13.82
N SER A 215 -7.59 18.97 -13.78
CA SER A 215 -6.97 20.30 -13.76
C SER A 215 -6.19 20.58 -12.46
N HIS A 216 -6.51 19.87 -11.38
CA HIS A 216 -5.92 20.04 -10.04
C HIS A 216 -4.99 18.87 -9.65
N ASP A 217 -4.64 17.99 -10.60
CA ASP A 217 -3.82 16.79 -10.33
C ASP A 217 -2.43 17.10 -9.78
N PHE A 218 -1.93 18.29 -10.11
CA PHE A 218 -0.58 18.70 -9.77
C PHE A 218 -0.54 19.58 -8.52
N ASP A 219 -1.70 19.97 -7.97
CA ASP A 219 -1.78 20.81 -6.78
C ASP A 219 -1.29 20.07 -5.53
N THR A 220 -1.42 18.74 -5.53
CA THR A 220 -1.06 17.84 -4.42
C THR A 220 0.34 17.24 -4.57
N GLU A 221 1.16 17.82 -5.46
CA GLU A 221 2.54 17.42 -5.67
C GLU A 221 3.36 17.65 -4.37
N ASN A 222 4.09 16.61 -3.95
CA ASN A 222 4.82 16.57 -2.67
C ASN A 222 3.95 16.61 -1.40
N GLU A 223 2.62 16.60 -1.47
CA GLU A 223 1.75 16.51 -0.29
C GLU A 223 1.32 15.07 -0.01
N SER A 224 1.07 14.69 1.23
CA SER A 224 0.48 13.37 1.49
C SER A 224 -1.04 13.44 1.30
N LEU A 225 -1.58 12.57 0.45
CA LEU A 225 -3.04 12.38 0.31
C LEU A 225 -3.58 11.37 1.34
N PHE A 226 -2.73 10.96 2.29
CA PHE A 226 -3.06 9.89 3.22
C PHE A 226 -4.01 10.36 4.32
N ASP A 227 -5.17 9.73 4.38
CA ASP A 227 -6.15 9.93 5.44
C ASP A 227 -5.95 8.87 6.55
N THR A 228 -5.28 9.27 7.62
CA THR A 228 -5.00 8.40 8.77
C THR A 228 -6.26 7.89 9.47
N ASP A 229 -7.32 8.72 9.52
CA ASP A 229 -8.57 8.35 10.16
C ASP A 229 -9.30 7.29 9.32
N PHE A 230 -9.37 7.50 8.01
CA PHE A 230 -9.96 6.53 7.09
C PHE A 230 -9.17 5.22 7.06
N TYR A 231 -7.83 5.27 7.04
CA TYR A 231 -7.01 4.06 7.14
C TYR A 231 -7.27 3.29 8.45
N THR A 232 -7.30 3.99 9.58
CA THR A 232 -7.56 3.38 10.89
C THR A 232 -8.95 2.75 10.95
N LEU A 233 -9.94 3.38 10.31
CA LEU A 233 -11.29 2.83 10.16
C LEU A 233 -11.30 1.54 9.34
N LEU A 234 -10.65 1.53 8.17
CA LEU A 234 -10.54 0.33 7.31
C LEU A 234 -9.91 -0.84 8.07
N LEU A 235 -8.79 -0.59 8.77
CA LEU A 235 -8.11 -1.60 9.57
C LEU A 235 -8.98 -2.13 10.71
N ASN A 236 -9.66 -1.25 11.45
CA ASN A 236 -10.52 -1.66 12.55
C ASN A 236 -11.74 -2.45 12.07
N ASN A 237 -12.31 -2.11 10.91
CA ASN A 237 -13.37 -2.90 10.30
C ASN A 237 -12.90 -4.30 9.93
N GLU A 238 -11.68 -4.45 9.41
CA GLU A 238 -11.10 -5.77 9.15
C GLU A 238 -10.84 -6.53 10.46
N ARG A 239 -10.21 -5.90 11.46
CA ARG A 239 -9.98 -6.50 12.78
C ARG A 239 -11.27 -7.01 13.43
N ALA A 240 -12.38 -6.27 13.30
CA ALA A 240 -13.68 -6.67 13.82
C ALA A 240 -14.20 -7.97 13.17
N LYS A 241 -13.95 -8.21 11.86
CA LYS A 241 -14.32 -9.48 11.20
C LYS A 241 -13.59 -10.69 11.81
N HIS A 242 -12.44 -10.46 12.45
CA HIS A 242 -11.65 -11.49 13.15
C HIS A 242 -11.87 -11.49 14.67
N ASN A 243 -12.91 -10.81 15.16
CA ASN A 243 -13.25 -10.68 16.59
C ASN A 243 -12.12 -10.04 17.44
N LEU A 244 -11.35 -9.13 16.85
CA LEU A 244 -10.30 -8.39 17.54
C LEU A 244 -10.78 -7.02 17.99
N ASN A 245 -10.20 -6.51 19.08
CA ASN A 245 -10.46 -5.15 19.55
C ASN A 245 -9.96 -4.12 18.54
N SER A 246 -10.70 -3.01 18.42
CA SER A 246 -10.27 -1.86 17.62
C SER A 246 -9.02 -1.22 18.21
N LEU A 247 -8.08 -0.89 17.35
CA LEU A 247 -6.92 -0.08 17.66
C LEU A 247 -7.34 1.38 17.85
N LYS A 248 -6.82 2.01 18.89
CA LYS A 248 -7.01 3.43 19.17
C LYS A 248 -5.90 4.24 18.54
N TYR A 249 -6.25 5.27 17.77
CA TYR A 249 -5.28 6.21 17.24
C TYR A 249 -4.52 6.92 18.38
N GLN A 250 -3.20 7.00 18.23
CA GLN A 250 -2.29 7.59 19.20
C GLN A 250 -1.29 8.54 18.51
N ILE A 251 -1.46 9.84 18.74
CA ILE A 251 -0.65 10.90 18.12
C ILE A 251 0.85 10.77 18.41
N LYS A 252 1.23 10.26 19.59
CA LYS A 252 2.66 10.04 19.89
C LYS A 252 3.25 8.93 19.04
N LEU A 253 2.53 7.85 18.80
CA LEU A 253 2.98 6.78 17.89
C LEU A 253 3.10 7.29 16.46
N GLU A 254 2.21 8.17 15.99
CA GLU A 254 2.36 8.80 14.69
C GLU A 254 3.65 9.63 14.61
N LYS A 255 3.93 10.45 15.63
CA LYS A 255 5.19 11.23 15.68
C LYS A 255 6.43 10.33 15.70
N SER A 256 6.37 9.22 16.45
CA SER A 256 7.41 8.18 16.47
C SER A 256 7.60 7.57 15.07
N ALA A 257 6.51 7.22 14.39
CA ALA A 257 6.53 6.68 13.03
C ALA A 257 7.14 7.68 12.03
N LYS A 258 6.84 8.98 12.17
CA LYS A 258 7.44 10.03 11.36
C LYS A 258 8.96 10.10 11.51
N LEU A 259 9.46 10.11 12.75
CA LEU A 259 10.90 10.13 13.02
C LEU A 259 11.60 8.92 12.40
N ARG A 260 10.94 7.76 12.44
CA ARG A 260 11.45 6.55 11.77
C ARG A 260 11.46 6.69 10.25
N ALA A 261 10.39 7.19 9.64
CA ALA A 261 10.33 7.41 8.20
C ALA A 261 11.44 8.35 7.71
N GLU A 262 11.73 9.42 8.47
CA GLU A 262 12.83 10.35 8.18
C GLU A 262 14.20 9.66 8.19
N LYS A 263 14.46 8.78 9.17
CA LYS A 263 15.73 8.02 9.24
C LYS A 263 15.82 6.96 8.15
N MET A 264 14.74 6.26 7.85
CA MET A 264 14.68 5.27 6.78
C MET A 264 15.10 5.88 5.44
N LEU A 265 14.59 7.07 5.11
CA LEU A 265 15.01 7.79 3.91
C LEU A 265 16.45 8.30 3.97
N ALA A 266 16.87 8.88 5.09
CA ALA A 266 18.22 9.44 5.21
C ALA A 266 19.33 8.39 5.07
N PHE A 267 19.06 7.14 5.43
CA PHE A 267 20.03 6.05 5.44
C PHE A 267 19.77 4.98 4.35
N ASP A 268 18.75 5.16 3.51
CA ASP A 268 18.31 4.17 2.51
C ASP A 268 18.12 2.78 3.17
N GLU A 269 17.35 2.73 4.25
CA GLU A 269 17.00 1.50 4.99
C GLU A 269 15.49 1.44 5.23
N PHE A 270 14.81 0.48 4.60
CA PHE A 270 13.35 0.34 4.69
C PHE A 270 12.97 -0.91 5.47
N ASP A 271 13.56 -1.07 6.65
CA ASP A 271 13.30 -2.18 7.55
C ASP A 271 13.27 -1.73 9.02
N SER A 272 12.65 -2.56 9.86
CA SER A 272 12.42 -2.26 11.27
C SER A 272 13.64 -2.48 12.17
N LYS A 273 14.74 -3.03 11.64
CA LYS A 273 15.95 -3.33 12.43
C LYS A 273 16.88 -2.14 12.58
N ALA A 274 16.79 -1.16 11.67
CA ALA A 274 17.56 0.08 11.71
C ALA A 274 19.08 -0.12 11.82
N LEU A 275 19.63 -1.10 11.07
CA LEU A 275 21.04 -1.51 11.20
C LEU A 275 22.04 -0.43 10.74
N LYS A 276 21.66 0.48 9.83
CA LYS A 276 22.52 1.56 9.36
C LYS A 276 22.39 2.81 10.22
N SER A 277 21.16 3.24 10.53
CA SER A 277 20.96 4.45 11.35
C SER A 277 21.25 4.23 12.83
N GLY A 278 21.09 2.99 13.32
CA GLY A 278 21.10 2.67 14.75
C GLY A 278 19.92 3.28 15.52
N TYR A 279 18.96 3.90 14.84
CA TYR A 279 17.84 4.62 15.44
C TYR A 279 16.57 3.78 15.35
N THR A 280 16.27 3.02 16.40
CA THR A 280 15.20 2.02 16.41
C THR A 280 13.83 2.64 16.65
N MET A 281 12.75 1.86 16.44
CA MET A 281 11.40 2.27 16.85
C MET A 281 11.35 2.63 18.35
N LYS A 282 12.07 1.89 19.21
CA LYS A 282 12.12 2.17 20.64
C LYS A 282 12.70 3.55 20.93
N ASP A 283 13.77 3.94 20.22
CA ASP A 283 14.38 5.26 20.37
C ASP A 283 13.40 6.36 19.94
N ALA A 284 12.71 6.15 18.81
CA ALA A 284 11.69 7.08 18.32
C ALA A 284 10.50 7.24 19.28
N MET A 285 10.02 6.15 19.89
CA MET A 285 8.99 6.18 20.92
C MET A 285 9.46 6.96 22.16
N ASN A 286 10.68 6.71 22.62
CA ASN A 286 11.27 7.41 23.77
C ASN A 286 11.38 8.92 23.52
N ASP A 287 11.84 9.34 22.34
CA ASP A 287 12.02 10.75 21.96
C ASP A 287 10.70 11.54 21.97
N VAL A 288 9.57 10.86 21.71
CA VAL A 288 8.23 11.47 21.76
C VAL A 288 7.53 11.26 23.11
N GLY A 289 8.24 10.73 24.11
CA GLY A 289 7.72 10.45 25.45
C GLY A 289 6.58 9.43 25.43
N TYR A 290 6.72 8.38 24.63
CA TYR A 290 5.81 7.23 24.55
C TYR A 290 6.56 5.95 24.91
N SER A 291 5.91 5.05 25.64
CA SER A 291 6.47 3.74 25.96
C SER A 291 5.35 2.72 26.06
N ASN A 292 5.59 1.51 25.56
CA ASN A 292 4.71 0.38 25.80
C ASN A 292 5.50 -0.93 25.85
N ILE A 293 4.86 -1.99 26.30
CA ILE A 293 5.52 -3.29 26.56
C ILE A 293 5.68 -4.09 25.28
N ILE A 294 4.65 -4.07 24.44
CA ILE A 294 4.70 -4.65 23.11
C ILE A 294 4.51 -3.53 22.11
N TYR A 295 5.35 -3.55 21.10
CA TYR A 295 5.29 -2.63 19.99
C TYR A 295 5.88 -3.29 18.75
N GLY A 296 5.47 -2.81 17.59
CA GLY A 296 6.08 -3.21 16.35
C GLY A 296 5.89 -2.17 15.26
N GLU A 297 6.78 -2.24 14.29
CA GLU A 297 6.90 -1.30 13.19
C GLU A 297 6.76 -2.04 11.87
N PHE A 298 6.02 -1.44 10.95
CA PHE A 298 5.91 -1.92 9.60
C PHE A 298 6.00 -0.75 8.60
N PRO A 299 7.13 -0.61 7.88
CA PRO A 299 7.30 0.39 6.85
C PRO A 299 6.91 -0.11 5.46
N MET A 300 6.36 0.78 4.63
CA MET A 300 6.07 0.55 3.21
C MET A 300 6.46 1.78 2.37
N MET A 301 6.74 1.57 1.09
CA MET A 301 7.04 2.63 0.13
C MET A 301 6.00 2.67 -0.99
N GLY A 302 5.72 3.86 -1.53
CA GLY A 302 4.98 4.00 -2.78
C GLY A 302 3.44 3.98 -2.65
N PHE A 303 2.89 4.44 -1.53
CA PHE A 303 1.44 4.51 -1.32
C PHE A 303 1.02 5.91 -0.91
N TYR A 304 -0.03 6.44 -1.54
CA TYR A 304 -0.49 7.82 -1.36
C TYR A 304 -1.85 7.92 -0.67
N ASP A 305 -2.68 6.87 -0.68
CA ASP A 305 -3.98 6.87 0.01
C ASP A 305 -4.13 5.72 1.01
N ALA A 306 -5.18 5.80 1.81
CA ALA A 306 -5.48 4.87 2.89
C ALA A 306 -5.94 3.49 2.39
N GLU A 307 -6.79 3.45 1.37
CA GLU A 307 -7.35 2.20 0.86
C GLU A 307 -6.27 1.35 0.18
N GLU A 308 -5.43 1.96 -0.65
CA GLU A 308 -4.35 1.27 -1.34
C GLU A 308 -3.28 0.78 -0.36
N LEU A 309 -2.96 1.59 0.65
CA LEU A 309 -2.05 1.16 1.70
C LEU A 309 -2.65 -0.05 2.42
N PHE A 310 -3.93 0.00 2.79
CA PHE A 310 -4.60 -1.10 3.48
C PHE A 310 -4.58 -2.39 2.65
N ASP A 311 -4.95 -2.33 1.38
CA ASP A 311 -4.95 -3.50 0.48
C ASP A 311 -3.55 -4.07 0.31
N ALA A 312 -2.56 -3.20 0.04
CA ALA A 312 -1.16 -3.62 -0.12
C ALA A 312 -0.59 -4.25 1.15
N PHE A 313 -0.96 -3.73 2.33
CA PHE A 313 -0.58 -4.34 3.61
C PHE A 313 -1.16 -5.73 3.76
N ILE A 314 -2.42 -5.96 3.41
CA ILE A 314 -3.05 -7.28 3.55
C ILE A 314 -2.37 -8.32 2.63
N GLU A 315 -1.88 -7.91 1.48
CA GLU A 315 -1.15 -8.77 0.54
C GLU A 315 0.31 -9.02 0.95
N GLN A 316 0.92 -8.13 1.74
CA GLN A 316 2.32 -8.26 2.10
C GLN A 316 2.57 -9.43 3.08
N PRO A 317 3.57 -10.29 2.82
CA PRO A 317 3.90 -11.39 3.73
C PRO A 317 4.20 -10.88 5.16
N GLY A 318 3.55 -11.49 6.17
CA GLY A 318 3.74 -11.16 7.58
C GLY A 318 2.98 -9.92 8.08
N ALA A 319 2.55 -9.02 7.18
CA ALA A 319 1.80 -7.82 7.56
C ALA A 319 0.43 -8.18 8.18
N ARG A 320 -0.27 -9.18 7.66
CA ARG A 320 -1.56 -9.61 8.23
C ARG A 320 -1.42 -10.10 9.68
N GLU A 321 -0.37 -10.88 9.98
CA GLU A 321 -0.10 -11.34 11.35
C GLU A 321 0.20 -10.17 12.28
N PHE A 322 1.00 -9.21 11.81
CA PHE A 322 1.30 -7.98 12.53
C PHE A 322 0.03 -7.17 12.83
N LEU A 323 -0.79 -6.88 11.81
CA LEU A 323 -2.00 -6.08 11.92
C LEU A 323 -3.13 -6.73 12.72
N MET A 324 -3.19 -8.06 12.73
CA MET A 324 -4.22 -8.85 13.43
C MET A 324 -3.74 -9.35 14.80
N ASN A 325 -2.56 -8.92 15.27
CA ASN A 325 -2.12 -9.27 16.60
C ASN A 325 -3.06 -8.64 17.65
N LYS A 326 -3.57 -9.49 18.53
CA LYS A 326 -4.52 -9.14 19.61
C LYS A 326 -3.87 -8.36 20.75
N ASP A 327 -2.55 -8.42 20.87
CA ASP A 327 -1.80 -7.79 21.95
C ASP A 327 -1.54 -6.29 21.67
N TYR A 328 -1.96 -5.78 20.51
CA TYR A 328 -1.94 -4.37 20.17
C TYR A 328 -3.28 -3.69 20.46
N ASP A 329 -3.20 -2.51 21.08
CA ASP A 329 -4.34 -1.68 21.49
C ASP A 329 -4.35 -0.31 20.79
N GLU A 330 -3.18 0.14 20.32
CA GLU A 330 -2.95 1.48 19.80
C GLU A 330 -2.21 1.46 18.46
N ILE A 331 -2.45 2.50 17.67
CA ILE A 331 -1.87 2.68 16.33
C ILE A 331 -1.44 4.12 16.12
N GLY A 332 -0.28 4.31 15.48
CA GLY A 332 0.10 5.56 14.84
C GLY A 332 0.62 5.27 13.44
N VAL A 333 0.14 6.02 12.45
CA VAL A 333 0.60 5.90 11.06
C VAL A 333 1.06 7.27 10.60
N SER A 334 2.27 7.33 10.04
CA SER A 334 2.79 8.56 9.47
C SER A 334 3.27 8.34 8.05
N THR A 335 3.06 9.36 7.23
CA THR A 335 3.58 9.43 5.87
C THR A 335 4.65 10.50 5.80
N PHE A 336 5.73 10.20 5.09
CA PHE A 336 6.83 11.12 4.89
C PHE A 336 7.24 11.10 3.42
N VAL A 337 7.19 12.28 2.80
CA VAL A 337 7.66 12.49 1.44
C VAL A 337 9.06 13.09 1.52
N GLY A 338 10.03 12.39 0.92
CA GLY A 338 11.41 12.85 0.83
C GLY A 338 12.02 12.44 -0.50
N THR A 339 13.35 12.50 -0.59
CA THR A 339 14.08 12.13 -1.80
C THR A 339 15.07 11.01 -1.52
N LEU A 340 15.06 9.97 -2.35
CA LEU A 340 16.05 8.92 -2.36
C LEU A 340 16.73 8.90 -3.74
N ASN A 341 18.05 9.09 -3.80
CA ASN A 341 18.80 9.17 -5.06
C ASN A 341 18.21 10.20 -6.06
N ASN A 342 17.82 11.38 -5.57
CA ASN A 342 17.11 12.43 -6.31
C ASN A 342 15.71 12.05 -6.86
N CYS A 343 15.18 10.91 -6.43
CA CYS A 343 13.83 10.46 -6.72
C CYS A 343 12.90 10.79 -5.55
N PRO A 344 11.80 11.54 -5.76
CA PRO A 344 10.76 11.70 -4.75
C PRO A 344 10.17 10.34 -4.39
N VAL A 345 10.13 10.05 -3.11
CA VAL A 345 9.60 8.81 -2.55
C VAL A 345 8.72 9.12 -1.37
N GLN A 346 7.59 8.42 -1.28
CA GLN A 346 6.74 8.42 -0.10
C GLN A 346 6.99 7.14 0.69
N VAL A 347 7.28 7.31 1.97
CA VAL A 347 7.37 6.23 2.96
C VAL A 347 6.18 6.35 3.88
N VAL A 348 5.52 5.24 4.12
CA VAL A 348 4.51 5.12 5.17
C VAL A 348 5.06 4.21 6.25
N VAL A 349 5.07 4.70 7.49
CA VAL A 349 5.48 3.92 8.65
C VAL A 349 4.29 3.79 9.57
N GLN A 350 3.97 2.56 9.92
CA GLN A 350 2.96 2.25 10.92
C GLN A 350 3.63 1.68 12.16
N HIS A 351 3.27 2.24 13.31
CA HIS A 351 3.61 1.77 14.64
C HIS A 351 2.36 1.23 15.32
N LEU A 352 2.42 -0.02 15.77
CA LEU A 352 1.43 -0.61 16.66
C LEU A 352 2.05 -0.77 18.05
N ALA A 353 1.23 -0.57 19.08
CA ALA A 353 1.66 -0.80 20.45
C ALA A 353 0.49 -1.33 21.29
N GLY A 354 0.82 -2.05 22.35
CA GLY A 354 -0.17 -2.52 23.29
C GLY A 354 0.42 -2.88 24.64
N TYR A 355 -0.47 -2.90 25.63
CA TYR A 355 -0.10 -3.03 27.02
C TYR A 355 -0.49 -4.42 27.52
N ILE A 356 0.49 -5.30 27.65
CA ILE A 356 0.31 -6.53 28.41
C ILE A 356 0.57 -6.21 29.89
N PRO A 357 -0.43 -6.36 30.77
CA PRO A 357 -0.21 -6.17 32.19
C PRO A 357 0.81 -7.19 32.72
N PRO A 358 1.67 -6.81 33.68
CA PRO A 358 2.55 -7.76 34.34
C PRO A 358 1.74 -8.83 35.07
N ASN A 359 2.38 -9.96 35.34
CA ASN A 359 1.82 -11.04 36.14
C ASN A 359 2.73 -11.30 37.34
N TYR A 360 2.67 -10.40 38.33
CA TYR A 360 3.41 -10.57 39.57
C TYR A 360 2.82 -11.71 40.38
N GLY A 361 3.65 -12.68 40.75
CA GLY A 361 3.20 -13.76 41.62
C GLY A 361 2.83 -13.22 43.01
N SER A 362 1.78 -13.77 43.64
CA SER A 362 1.40 -13.37 45.01
C SER A 362 2.55 -13.51 46.01
N GLY A 363 3.42 -14.50 45.81
CA GLY A 363 4.64 -14.69 46.62
C GLY A 363 5.72 -13.62 46.40
N GLU A 364 5.82 -13.02 45.21
CA GLU A 364 6.81 -11.98 44.92
C GLU A 364 6.48 -10.68 45.67
N ILE A 365 5.21 -10.26 45.61
CA ILE A 365 4.72 -9.09 46.34
C ILE A 365 4.90 -9.31 47.85
N GLU A 366 4.60 -10.51 48.34
CA GLU A 366 4.74 -10.82 49.77
C GLU A 366 6.20 -10.80 50.23
N ASN A 367 7.16 -11.22 49.40
CA ASN A 367 8.58 -11.13 49.72
C ASN A 367 9.04 -9.69 49.91
N PHE A 368 8.60 -8.76 49.06
CA PHE A 368 8.89 -7.33 49.25
C PHE A 368 8.21 -6.77 50.51
N LYS A 369 6.97 -7.18 50.81
CA LYS A 369 6.26 -6.79 52.04
C LYS A 369 6.99 -7.26 53.29
N GLU A 370 7.46 -8.51 53.31
CA GLU A 370 8.26 -9.06 54.40
C GLU A 370 9.56 -8.26 54.59
N ALA A 371 10.27 -7.93 53.49
CA ALA A 371 11.49 -7.13 53.55
C ALA A 371 11.25 -5.73 54.15
N SER A 372 10.22 -5.01 53.69
CA SER A 372 9.83 -3.71 54.25
C SER A 372 9.46 -3.83 55.73
N ARG A 373 8.69 -4.85 56.12
CA ARG A 373 8.31 -5.10 57.52
C ARG A 373 9.53 -5.31 58.42
N ARG A 374 10.47 -6.18 58.04
CA ARG A 374 11.70 -6.43 58.82
C ARG A 374 12.52 -5.15 59.03
N LEU A 375 12.66 -4.33 57.99
CA LEU A 375 13.38 -3.06 58.10
C LEU A 375 12.69 -2.11 59.08
N ARG A 376 11.36 -2.04 59.06
CA ARG A 376 10.57 -1.22 60.00
C ARG A 376 10.62 -1.73 61.43
N GLU A 377 10.76 -3.04 61.64
CA GLU A 377 10.90 -3.63 62.98
C GLU A 377 12.23 -3.22 63.63
N ILE A 378 13.33 -3.19 62.87
CA ILE A 378 14.66 -2.87 63.41
C ILE A 378 14.95 -1.36 63.48
N GLN A 379 14.34 -0.55 62.60
CA GLN A 379 14.65 0.89 62.48
C GLN A 379 14.50 1.68 63.79
N PRO A 380 13.45 1.49 64.62
CA PRO A 380 13.31 2.21 65.88
C PRO A 380 14.46 1.95 66.85
N GLY A 381 15.03 0.74 66.83
CA GLY A 381 16.20 0.40 67.64
C GLY A 381 17.43 1.23 67.26
N TRP A 382 17.70 1.35 65.96
CA TRP A 382 18.82 2.13 65.44
C TRP A 382 18.63 3.64 65.60
N LEU A 383 17.38 4.12 65.58
CA LEU A 383 17.06 5.54 65.84
C LEU A 383 17.31 5.92 67.30
N LYS A 384 17.03 5.02 68.25
CA LYS A 384 17.27 5.27 69.68
C LYS A 384 18.74 5.51 70.01
N LEU A 385 19.68 5.06 69.19
CA LEU A 385 21.11 5.34 69.41
C LEU A 385 21.43 6.84 69.46
N LYS A 386 20.58 7.68 68.86
CA LYS A 386 20.70 9.15 68.91
C LYS A 386 20.42 9.74 70.29
N GLU A 387 19.75 9.00 71.17
CA GLU A 387 19.43 9.44 72.54
C GLU A 387 20.60 9.20 73.52
N TYR A 388 21.64 8.49 73.08
CA TYR A 388 22.84 8.22 73.88
C TYR A 388 23.97 9.18 73.50
N ASP A 389 23.99 10.38 74.10
CA ASP A 389 24.86 11.50 73.72
C ASP A 389 26.33 11.13 73.46
N GLU A 390 27.00 10.44 74.40
CA GLU A 390 28.41 10.08 74.26
C GLU A 390 28.66 9.08 73.12
N PHE A 391 27.79 8.07 72.98
CA PHE A 391 27.89 7.08 71.92
C PHE A 391 27.62 7.70 70.56
N TYR A 392 26.58 8.53 70.47
CA TYR A 392 26.17 9.17 69.23
C TYR A 392 27.22 10.16 68.75
N GLN A 393 27.79 11.00 69.62
CA GLN A 393 28.86 11.93 69.21
C GLN A 393 30.08 11.20 68.65
N LYS A 394 30.43 10.03 69.19
CA LYS A 394 31.55 9.22 68.71
C LYS A 394 31.27 8.54 67.36
N ASN A 395 30.02 8.15 67.10
CA ASN A 395 29.63 7.33 65.95
C ASN A 395 28.62 8.01 65.01
N GLN A 396 28.48 9.33 65.07
CA GLN A 396 27.40 10.09 64.44
C GLN A 396 27.20 9.74 62.96
N SER A 397 28.29 9.76 62.19
CA SER A 397 28.28 9.47 60.75
C SER A 397 27.73 8.08 60.45
N ASP A 398 28.12 7.06 61.23
CA ASP A 398 27.72 5.67 61.00
C ASP A 398 26.24 5.47 61.38
N VAL A 399 25.82 6.02 62.52
CA VAL A 399 24.42 5.97 62.99
C VAL A 399 23.48 6.67 62.01
N ASP A 400 23.86 7.86 61.52
CA ASP A 400 23.07 8.60 60.54
C ASP A 400 23.01 7.88 59.18
N ARG A 401 24.15 7.36 58.70
CA ARG A 401 24.21 6.61 57.44
C ARG A 401 23.37 5.34 57.50
N LEU A 402 23.44 4.58 58.59
CA LEU A 402 22.66 3.36 58.78
C LEU A 402 21.15 3.64 58.74
N ASN A 403 20.69 4.64 59.50
CA ASN A 403 19.27 5.03 59.51
C ASN A 403 18.81 5.60 58.16
N SER A 404 19.70 6.29 57.44
CA SER A 404 19.44 6.78 56.08
C SER A 404 19.30 5.63 55.07
N LEU A 405 20.17 4.62 55.14
CA LEU A 405 20.08 3.42 54.30
C LEU A 405 18.77 2.67 54.55
N ILE A 406 18.43 2.40 55.82
CA ILE A 406 17.17 1.72 56.17
C ILE A 406 15.96 2.51 55.66
N SER A 407 15.92 3.83 55.89
CA SER A 407 14.84 4.70 55.38
C SER A 407 14.71 4.65 53.86
N THR A 408 15.86 4.69 53.15
CA THR A 408 15.90 4.67 51.69
C THR A 408 15.41 3.34 51.14
N ARG A 409 15.85 2.22 51.72
CA ARG A 409 15.41 0.88 51.33
C ARG A 409 13.91 0.70 51.56
N ILE A 410 13.39 1.08 52.73
CA ILE A 410 11.95 1.06 53.01
C ILE A 410 11.18 1.86 51.96
N SER A 411 11.56 3.11 51.70
CA SER A 411 10.88 3.97 50.73
C SER A 411 10.87 3.40 49.31
N ARG A 412 12.01 2.83 48.86
CA ARG A 412 12.12 2.19 47.54
C ARG A 412 11.26 0.94 47.45
N ILE A 413 11.30 0.07 48.46
CA ILE A 413 10.51 -1.16 48.51
C ILE A 413 9.02 -0.84 48.52
N ASP A 414 8.55 0.14 49.31
CA ASP A 414 7.14 0.52 49.35
C ASP A 414 6.64 1.01 47.98
N GLN A 415 7.46 1.78 47.27
CA GLN A 415 7.12 2.25 45.92
C GLN A 415 7.04 1.10 44.92
N ILE A 416 7.94 0.11 45.03
CA ILE A 416 7.89 -1.11 44.22
C ILE A 416 6.62 -1.92 44.53
N ILE A 417 6.30 -2.13 45.81
CA ILE A 417 5.07 -2.83 46.23
C ILE A 417 3.84 -2.15 45.65
N LYS A 418 3.74 -0.82 45.81
CA LYS A 418 2.61 -0.05 45.26
C LYS A 418 2.47 -0.25 43.75
N GLN A 419 3.57 -0.19 43.01
CA GLN A 419 3.57 -0.39 41.56
C GLN A 419 3.08 -1.81 41.19
N MET A 420 3.54 -2.83 41.94
CA MET A 420 3.15 -4.22 41.73
C MET A 420 1.68 -4.48 42.08
N GLU A 421 1.19 -3.92 43.19
CA GLU A 421 -0.21 -4.05 43.63
C GLU A 421 -1.19 -3.35 42.67
N GLU A 422 -0.76 -2.26 42.04
CA GLU A 422 -1.51 -1.60 40.97
C GLU A 422 -1.44 -2.36 39.63
N ASN A 423 -0.78 -3.52 39.59
CA ASN A 423 -0.55 -4.35 38.42
C ASN A 423 0.10 -3.58 37.26
N LYS A 424 1.12 -2.78 37.57
CA LYS A 424 1.88 -1.97 36.60
C LYS A 424 3.31 -2.45 36.50
N TRP A 425 3.89 -2.41 35.30
CA TRP A 425 5.32 -2.70 35.13
C TRP A 425 6.18 -1.75 35.97
N LEU A 426 7.27 -2.29 36.52
CA LEU A 426 8.28 -1.49 37.23
C LEU A 426 9.00 -0.57 36.23
N THR A 427 9.28 0.66 36.66
CA THR A 427 10.09 1.60 35.87
C THR A 427 11.55 1.14 35.81
N ASP A 428 12.32 1.63 34.83
CA ASP A 428 13.76 1.37 34.74
C ASP A 428 14.49 1.76 36.04
N GLU A 429 14.07 2.86 36.67
CA GLU A 429 14.59 3.30 37.96
C GLU A 429 14.28 2.32 39.09
N GLN A 430 13.05 1.79 39.16
CA GLN A 430 12.66 0.78 40.15
C GLN A 430 13.43 -0.54 39.95
N ASN A 431 13.64 -0.96 38.70
CA ASN A 431 14.47 -2.13 38.39
C ASN A 431 15.94 -1.91 38.80
N GLN A 432 16.46 -0.69 38.64
CA GLN A 432 17.78 -0.32 39.16
C GLN A 432 17.82 -0.36 40.69
N TRP A 433 16.77 0.10 41.39
CA TRP A 433 16.71 0.01 42.85
C TRP A 433 16.77 -1.44 43.34
N ILE A 434 16.05 -2.36 42.70
CA ILE A 434 16.11 -3.80 43.03
C ILE A 434 17.53 -4.33 42.88
N SER A 435 18.18 -3.99 41.77
CA SER A 435 19.56 -4.42 41.48
C SER A 435 20.58 -3.86 42.48
N GLN A 436 20.32 -2.66 43.03
CA GLN A 436 21.17 -2.00 44.02
C GLN A 436 20.90 -2.41 45.47
N ASP A 437 19.75 -3.02 45.78
CA ASP A 437 19.35 -3.30 47.17
C ASP A 437 20.32 -4.25 47.88
N ALA A 438 20.93 -5.19 47.15
CA ALA A 438 21.93 -6.10 47.70
C ALA A 438 23.12 -5.33 48.31
N GLN A 439 23.67 -4.35 47.59
CA GLN A 439 24.77 -3.51 48.10
C GLN A 439 24.31 -2.67 49.29
N PHE A 440 23.11 -2.09 49.24
CA PHE A 440 22.59 -1.29 50.35
C PHE A 440 22.36 -2.14 51.61
N SER A 441 21.97 -3.41 51.44
CA SER A 441 21.85 -4.36 52.53
C SER A 441 23.20 -4.74 53.13
N GLU A 442 24.22 -4.92 52.30
CA GLU A 442 25.58 -5.20 52.77
C GLU A 442 26.16 -4.01 53.56
N ASP A 443 26.05 -2.79 53.01
CA ASP A 443 26.48 -1.55 53.68
C ASP A 443 25.75 -1.37 55.03
N GLN A 444 24.45 -1.64 55.05
CA GLN A 444 23.64 -1.61 56.27
C GLN A 444 24.16 -2.59 57.32
N ASN A 445 24.43 -3.85 56.93
CA ASN A 445 24.89 -4.88 57.85
C ASN A 445 26.30 -4.57 58.38
N ASN A 446 27.21 -4.11 57.53
CA ASN A 446 28.57 -3.73 57.94
C ASN A 446 28.56 -2.59 58.97
N LEU A 447 27.70 -1.59 58.77
CA LEU A 447 27.52 -0.49 59.74
C LEU A 447 26.89 -0.99 61.05
N ALA A 448 25.90 -1.88 60.97
CA ALA A 448 25.29 -2.48 62.15
C ALA A 448 26.32 -3.28 62.97
N ASP A 449 27.13 -4.12 62.32
CA ASP A 449 28.17 -4.91 62.98
C ASP A 449 29.23 -4.01 63.62
N LYS A 450 29.64 -2.94 62.95
CA LYS A 450 30.58 -1.95 63.49
C LYS A 450 30.04 -1.24 64.74
N LEU A 451 28.75 -0.89 64.75
CA LEU A 451 28.11 -0.20 65.88
C LEU A 451 27.81 -1.13 67.06
N ASN A 452 27.78 -2.44 66.83
CA ASN A 452 27.56 -3.47 67.86
C ASN A 452 28.84 -3.94 68.56
N GLN A 453 30.02 -3.54 68.07
CA GLN A 453 31.33 -3.77 68.70
C GLN A 453 31.66 -2.67 69.71
#